data_AF-A0A1Q8T8G3-F1
#
_entry.id   AF-A0A1Q8T8G3-F1
#
_cell.length_a   1.000
_cell.length_b   1.000
_cell.length_c   1.000
_cell.angle_alpha   90.00
_cell.angle_beta   90.00
_cell.angle_gamma   90.00
#
_symmetry.space_group_name_H-M   'P 1'
#
loop_
_entity.id
_entity.type
_entity.pdbx_description
1 polymer ?
#
loop_
_entity_poly.entity_id
_entity_poly.type
_entity_poly.pdbx_seq_one_letter_code
_entity_poly.pdbx_strand_id
1 'polypeptide(L)'
;PDGREPQWESTVREQRETNKHRLSDSSEAEYVELRNRRDSELPMPKLILHALQVNILGGRLPEPESNGKRYLKFPLDALEGAAWE
;
A
#
# COMPACT_ATOMS: atom_id res chain seq x y z
N PRO A 1 3.73 -14.48 -7.31
CA PRO A 1 4.85 -14.61 -6.34
C PRO A 1 5.22 -16.09 -6.16
N ASP A 2 6.52 -16.37 -6.07
CA ASP A 2 7.06 -17.73 -5.87
C ASP A 2 6.58 -18.74 -6.93
N GLY A 3 6.48 -18.31 -8.19
CA GLY A 3 6.05 -19.16 -9.32
C GLY A 3 4.54 -19.41 -9.44
N ARG A 4 3.71 -18.81 -8.56
CA ARG A 4 2.25 -18.90 -8.71
C ARG A 4 1.75 -18.07 -9.89
N GLU A 5 0.83 -18.65 -10.65
CA GLU A 5 0.09 -17.96 -11.71
C GLU A 5 -0.67 -16.74 -11.16
N PRO A 6 -0.76 -15.63 -11.93
CA PRO A 6 -1.56 -14.49 -11.55
C PRO A 6 -3.05 -14.86 -11.40
N GLN A 7 -3.67 -14.33 -10.34
CA GLN A 7 -5.10 -14.48 -10.05
C GLN A 7 -5.62 -13.11 -9.63
N TRP A 8 -6.48 -12.50 -10.45
CA TRP A 8 -7.02 -11.14 -10.22
C TRP A 8 -8.53 -11.13 -9.96
N GLU A 9 -9.18 -12.28 -10.11
CA GLU A 9 -10.61 -12.47 -9.89
C GLU A 9 -10.85 -13.35 -8.65
N SER A 10 -11.98 -13.12 -7.99
CA SER A 10 -12.49 -13.99 -6.93
C SER A 10 -13.99 -13.76 -6.74
N THR A 11 -14.67 -14.68 -6.08
CA THR A 11 -16.09 -14.52 -5.71
C THR A 11 -16.28 -14.19 -4.23
N VAL A 12 -17.44 -13.62 -3.88
CA VAL A 12 -17.82 -13.40 -2.46
C VAL A 12 -17.77 -14.71 -1.67
N ARG A 13 -18.19 -15.84 -2.28
CA ARG A 13 -18.15 -17.15 -1.63
C ARG A 13 -16.72 -17.59 -1.34
N GLU A 14 -15.81 -17.48 -2.31
CA GLU A 14 -14.39 -17.83 -2.13
C GLU A 14 -13.70 -16.95 -1.08
N GLN A 15 -13.90 -15.64 -1.12
CA GLN A 15 -13.34 -14.71 -0.14
C GLN A 15 -13.92 -14.91 1.26
N ARG A 16 -15.18 -15.38 1.34
CA ARG A 16 -15.65 -16.03 2.56
C ARG A 16 -14.78 -17.27 2.74
N GLU A 17 -15.09 -18.42 2.17
CA GLU A 17 -14.50 -19.71 2.54
C GLU A 17 -12.96 -19.77 2.75
N THR A 18 -12.15 -19.01 2.01
CA THR A 18 -10.70 -19.26 1.89
C THR A 18 -9.76 -18.09 2.24
N ASN A 19 -10.26 -16.88 2.52
CA ASN A 19 -9.37 -15.75 2.80
C ASN A 19 -8.58 -15.96 4.11
N LYS A 20 -7.24 -15.94 4.04
CA LYS A 20 -6.36 -16.21 5.18
C LYS A 20 -6.44 -15.18 6.33
N HIS A 21 -6.94 -13.98 6.06
CA HIS A 21 -7.22 -12.96 7.08
C HIS A 21 -8.70 -12.93 7.45
N ARG A 22 -9.52 -13.79 6.83
CA ARG A 22 -10.91 -13.91 7.21
C ARG A 22 -11.00 -14.67 8.51
N LEU A 23 -11.56 -13.92 9.42
CA LEU A 23 -11.89 -14.25 10.77
C LEU A 23 -13.41 -14.46 10.83
N SER A 24 -13.96 -15.42 10.07
CA SER A 24 -15.43 -15.59 10.00
C SER A 24 -16.10 -15.78 11.34
N ASP A 25 -15.32 -16.19 12.33
CA ASP A 25 -15.73 -16.44 13.71
C ASP A 25 -15.03 -15.49 14.70
N SER A 26 -14.35 -14.45 14.21
CA SER A 26 -13.62 -13.50 15.06
C SER A 26 -14.21 -12.10 14.93
N SER A 27 -14.16 -11.40 16.05
CA SER A 27 -14.65 -10.05 16.24
C SER A 27 -13.87 -9.03 15.41
N GLU A 28 -14.45 -7.85 15.25
CA GLU A 28 -13.76 -6.69 14.69
C GLU A 28 -12.46 -6.36 15.44
N ALA A 29 -12.47 -6.48 16.78
CA ALA A 29 -11.30 -6.19 17.60
C ALA A 29 -10.13 -7.13 17.28
N GLU A 30 -10.39 -8.43 17.13
CA GLU A 30 -9.37 -9.42 16.75
C GLU A 30 -8.83 -9.16 15.35
N TYR A 31 -9.69 -8.74 14.41
CA TYR A 31 -9.24 -8.35 13.07
C TYR A 31 -8.35 -7.11 13.10
N VAL A 32 -8.74 -6.08 13.85
CA VAL A 32 -7.98 -4.84 13.99
C VAL A 32 -6.61 -5.10 14.62
N GLU A 33 -6.55 -5.92 15.67
CA GLU A 33 -5.28 -6.31 16.31
C GLU A 33 -4.38 -7.05 15.33
N LEU A 34 -4.92 -8.04 14.60
CA LEU A 34 -4.19 -8.76 13.56
C LEU A 34 -3.60 -7.81 12.51
N ARG A 35 -4.38 -6.83 12.04
CA ARG A 35 -3.94 -5.87 11.02
C ARG A 35 -2.92 -4.88 11.55
N ASN A 36 -3.13 -4.31 12.74
CA ASN A 36 -2.19 -3.37 13.34
C ASN A 36 -0.82 -4.01 13.58
N ARG A 37 -0.81 -5.23 14.14
CA ARG A 37 0.44 -5.99 14.33
C ARG A 37 1.14 -6.22 12.98
N ARG A 38 0.40 -6.73 11.99
CA ARG A 38 0.97 -6.98 10.67
C ARG A 38 1.50 -5.71 10.00
N ASP A 39 0.74 -4.63 10.03
CA ASP A 39 1.11 -3.39 9.37
C ASP A 39 2.35 -2.75 10.03
N SER A 40 2.59 -2.98 11.33
CA SER A 40 3.81 -2.54 12.03
C SER A 40 5.10 -3.23 11.59
N GLU A 41 4.99 -4.40 10.94
CA GLU A 41 6.12 -5.20 10.47
C GLU A 41 6.43 -4.97 8.98
N LEU A 42 5.57 -4.23 8.27
CA LEU A 42 5.70 -4.06 6.82
C LEU A 42 6.56 -2.83 6.47
N PRO A 43 7.49 -2.96 5.51
CA PRO A 43 8.22 -1.81 5.01
C PRO A 43 7.35 -0.91 4.13
N MET A 44 7.79 0.33 3.98
CA MET A 44 7.22 1.28 3.05
C MET A 44 7.27 0.71 1.62
N PRO A 45 6.15 0.76 0.87
CA PRO A 45 6.18 0.35 -0.53
C PRO A 45 7.18 1.19 -1.31
N LYS A 46 8.05 0.54 -2.09
CA LYS A 46 9.15 1.16 -2.85
C LYS A 46 8.76 2.44 -3.63
N LEU A 47 7.55 2.49 -4.16
CA LEU A 47 7.05 3.61 -4.99
C LEU A 47 6.01 4.50 -4.29
N ILE A 48 5.78 4.36 -2.98
CA ILE A 48 4.69 5.07 -2.29
C ILE A 48 4.78 6.59 -2.46
N LEU A 49 5.96 7.19 -2.29
CA LEU A 49 6.12 8.64 -2.46
C LEU A 49 6.00 9.11 -3.91
N HIS A 50 6.32 8.24 -4.88
CA HIS A 50 6.12 8.53 -6.29
C HIS A 50 4.61 8.50 -6.62
N ALA A 51 3.95 7.43 -6.20
CA ALA A 51 2.55 7.17 -6.45
C ALA A 51 1.65 8.24 -5.81
N LEU A 52 1.90 8.61 -4.55
CA LEU A 52 1.07 9.61 -3.86
C LEU A 52 1.09 10.97 -4.58
N GLN A 53 2.26 11.44 -5.02
CA GLN A 53 2.39 12.73 -5.69
C GLN A 53 1.65 12.80 -7.02
N VAL A 54 1.53 11.68 -7.73
CA VAL A 54 0.88 11.60 -9.04
C VAL A 54 -0.60 11.22 -8.93
N ASN A 55 -0.93 10.25 -8.08
CA ASN A 55 -2.28 9.69 -7.98
C ASN A 55 -3.26 10.65 -7.28
N ILE A 56 -2.81 11.43 -6.30
CA ILE A 56 -3.65 12.46 -5.65
C ILE A 56 -4.05 13.55 -6.68
N LEU A 57 -3.23 13.76 -7.72
CA LEU A 57 -3.51 14.67 -8.82
C LEU A 57 -4.25 14.00 -9.99
N GLY A 58 -4.87 12.83 -9.77
CA GLY A 58 -5.60 12.09 -10.80
C GLY A 58 -4.71 11.59 -11.93
N GLY A 59 -3.43 11.26 -11.62
CA GLY A 59 -2.47 10.78 -12.61
C GLY A 59 -1.66 11.88 -13.29
N ARG A 60 -1.92 13.17 -13.00
CA ARG A 60 -1.15 14.28 -13.57
C ARG A 60 0.21 14.39 -12.89
N LEU A 61 1.25 14.66 -13.69
CA LEU A 61 2.58 14.96 -13.19
C LEU A 61 2.65 16.39 -12.60
N PRO A 62 3.57 16.67 -11.66
CA PRO A 62 3.82 18.01 -11.17
C PRO A 62 4.12 18.99 -12.30
N GLU A 63 3.68 20.25 -12.19
CA GLU A 63 3.98 21.27 -13.19
C GLU A 63 5.50 21.46 -13.37
N PRO A 64 5.96 21.83 -14.59
CA PRO A 64 7.36 22.12 -14.80
C PRO A 64 7.83 23.31 -13.97
N GLU A 65 9.06 23.24 -13.46
CA GLU A 65 9.75 24.39 -12.88
C GLU A 65 10.27 25.34 -13.98
N SER A 66 10.95 26.43 -13.59
CA SER A 66 11.44 27.46 -14.52
C SER A 66 12.41 26.95 -15.59
N ASN A 67 13.04 25.79 -15.36
CA ASN A 67 13.91 25.11 -16.32
C ASN A 67 13.15 24.20 -17.30
N GLY A 68 11.82 24.18 -17.23
CA GLY A 68 10.95 23.36 -18.07
C GLY A 68 10.96 21.86 -17.74
N LYS A 69 11.54 21.45 -16.60
CA LYS A 69 11.56 20.06 -16.13
C LYS A 69 10.59 19.86 -14.97
N ARG A 70 10.08 18.63 -14.83
CA ARG A 70 9.18 18.21 -13.75
C ARG A 70 9.97 17.41 -12.73
N TYR A 71 9.67 17.61 -11.45
CA TYR A 71 10.37 16.96 -10.35
C TYR A 71 9.39 16.34 -9.37
N LEU A 72 9.70 15.12 -8.91
CA LEU A 72 9.09 14.55 -7.72
C LEU A 72 9.87 15.05 -6.50
N LYS A 73 9.14 15.39 -5.44
CA LYS A 73 9.71 15.90 -4.19
C LYS A 73 9.71 14.80 -3.15
N PHE A 74 10.86 14.56 -2.54
CA PHE A 74 11.03 13.59 -1.47
C PHE A 74 11.34 14.35 -0.19
N PRO A 75 10.48 14.27 0.83
CA PRO A 75 10.76 14.93 2.09
C PRO A 75 11.90 14.20 2.79
N LEU A 76 12.91 14.95 3.18
CA LEU A 76 13.99 14.44 4.02
C LEU A 76 13.54 14.55 5.48
N ASP A 77 13.81 13.52 6.27
CA ASP A 77 13.57 13.47 7.72
C ASP A 77 12.12 13.71 8.18
N ALA A 78 11.13 13.60 7.27
CA ALA A 78 9.72 13.82 7.62
C ALA A 78 8.94 12.53 7.92
N LEU A 79 9.57 11.36 7.75
CA LEU A 79 8.93 10.04 7.87
C LEU A 79 9.66 9.21 8.95
N GLU A 80 9.75 9.77 10.15
CA GLU A 80 10.34 9.10 11.30
C GLU A 80 9.61 7.78 11.61
N GLY A 81 10.38 6.72 11.91
CA GLY A 81 9.84 5.40 12.21
C GLY A 81 9.40 4.58 10.98
N ALA A 82 9.48 5.13 9.77
CA ALA A 82 9.21 4.37 8.55
C ALA A 82 10.31 3.34 8.29
N ALA A 83 9.94 2.07 8.14
CA ALA A 83 10.84 1.02 7.68
C ALA A 83 11.01 1.14 6.15
N TRP A 84 12.23 1.43 5.69
CA TRP A 84 12.53 1.63 4.26
C TRP A 84 13.05 0.36 3.55
N GLU A 85 13.40 -0.67 4.31
CA GLU A 85 13.95 -1.97 3.86
C GLU A 85 12.97 -3.11 4.14
#